data_AF-A0A924KH15-F1
#
_entry.id   AF-A0A924KH15-F1
#
_cell.length_a   1.000
_cell.length_b   1.000
_cell.length_c   1.000
_cell.angle_alpha   90.00
_cell.angle_beta   90.00
_cell.angle_gamma   90.00
#
_symmetry.space_group_name_H-M   'P 1'
#
loop_
_entity.id
_entity.type
_entity.pdbx_description
1 polymer ?
#
loop_
_entity_poly.entity_id
_entity_poly.type
_entity_poly.pdbx_seq_one_letter_code
_entity_poly.pdbx_strand_id
1 'polypeptide(L)'
;LRYDLTVPFARYVVMHQSEISFPFKRFQVQPVWRADRPQKGRYREFYQCDADVVGSSSLLNEAEFVLIYHEALSNLRLKDFDIKINNRKILSGIAEIIGKPELIIDMTVAIDKLDKIGFEGVTKELLERGFSSADIEKLEPVIMLKGSNIEKLASLKIVLASSAIGLKGIEEIEMVFEYISHLTSHISNLQLDITLARGLNYYTGCIFEVKTNEVAMGSIGGGGRYDDLTGMFGLKDLTGVGISFGADRIYDVLEELNLFPASAAQGTKVLISNFDSVAEKYALPLLQKLRNANVATELYPSAAKLKKQMSYADAKNIPYVILIGEDEMKNNKLTLKHMQSGSQQQLSIDAIIVQLS
;
A
#
# COMPACT_ATOMS: atom_id res chain seq x y z
N LEU A 1 -18.50 -11.40 6.89
CA LEU A 1 -17.26 -11.04 6.16
C LEU A 1 -16.62 -9.88 6.89
N ARG A 2 -15.28 -9.79 6.92
CA ARG A 2 -14.58 -8.70 7.61
C ARG A 2 -14.60 -7.41 6.77
N TYR A 3 -14.90 -6.29 7.40
CA TYR A 3 -14.96 -4.97 6.77
C TYR A 3 -13.57 -4.33 6.64
N ASP A 4 -12.70 -4.61 7.60
CA ASP A 4 -11.30 -4.21 7.67
C ASP A 4 -10.44 -5.32 8.35
N LEU A 5 -9.14 -5.06 8.56
CA LEU A 5 -8.25 -5.93 9.33
C LEU A 5 -7.99 -5.42 10.76
N THR A 6 -8.22 -4.12 11.03
CA THR A 6 -7.99 -3.49 12.34
C THR A 6 -8.91 -4.04 13.43
N VAL A 7 -10.22 -4.17 13.17
CA VAL A 7 -11.17 -4.69 14.16
C VAL A 7 -10.90 -6.18 14.48
N PRO A 8 -10.66 -7.08 13.49
CA PRO A 8 -10.19 -8.43 13.75
C PRO A 8 -8.88 -8.49 14.53
N PHE A 9 -7.96 -7.55 14.31
CA PHE A 9 -6.70 -7.47 15.05
C PHE A 9 -6.90 -7.09 16.50
N ALA A 10 -7.70 -6.07 16.80
CA ALA A 10 -8.05 -5.71 18.17
C ALA A 10 -8.64 -6.91 18.92
N ARG A 11 -9.56 -7.66 18.28
CA ARG A 11 -10.09 -8.92 18.84
C ARG A 11 -8.99 -9.96 19.12
N TYR A 12 -8.06 -10.15 18.17
CA TYR A 12 -6.94 -11.09 18.34
C TYR A 12 -6.08 -10.70 19.55
N VAL A 13 -5.71 -9.43 19.67
CA VAL A 13 -4.89 -8.91 20.77
C VAL A 13 -5.56 -9.18 22.11
N VAL A 14 -6.86 -8.89 22.24
CA VAL A 14 -7.60 -9.15 23.50
C VAL A 14 -7.63 -10.64 23.84
N MET A 15 -7.85 -11.51 22.86
CA MET A 15 -7.95 -12.96 23.06
C MET A 15 -6.59 -13.60 23.41
N HIS A 16 -5.49 -13.08 22.87
CA HIS A 16 -4.15 -13.68 22.98
C HIS A 16 -3.17 -12.80 23.76
N GLN A 17 -3.66 -11.83 24.56
CA GLN A 17 -2.81 -10.86 25.28
C GLN A 17 -1.76 -11.52 26.19
N SER A 18 -2.03 -12.72 26.70
CA SER A 18 -1.10 -13.49 27.55
C SER A 18 -0.08 -14.32 26.76
N GLU A 19 -0.26 -14.42 25.43
CA GLU A 19 0.56 -15.22 24.51
C GLU A 19 1.47 -14.33 23.64
N ILE A 20 1.25 -13.02 23.64
CA ILE A 20 1.99 -12.04 22.82
C ILE A 20 2.80 -11.07 23.69
N SER A 21 3.91 -10.58 23.15
CA SER A 21 4.77 -9.59 23.81
C SER A 21 4.47 -8.19 23.29
N PHE A 22 4.39 -7.22 24.21
CA PHE A 22 4.18 -5.81 23.89
C PHE A 22 5.51 -5.02 23.93
N PRO A 23 5.71 -4.02 23.05
CA PRO A 23 4.84 -3.63 21.94
C PRO A 23 4.74 -4.72 20.87
N PHE A 24 3.51 -5.05 20.46
CA PHE A 24 3.27 -6.10 19.48
C PHE A 24 3.12 -5.48 18.10
N LYS A 25 4.06 -5.79 17.19
CA LYS A 25 4.06 -5.32 15.80
C LYS A 25 3.63 -6.47 14.89
N ARG A 26 2.71 -6.20 13.95
CA ARG A 26 2.30 -7.17 12.93
C ARG A 26 2.06 -6.50 11.58
N PHE A 27 2.08 -7.31 10.53
CA PHE A 27 1.46 -6.97 9.26
C PHE A 27 0.43 -8.05 8.86
N GLN A 28 -0.55 -7.70 8.02
CA GLN A 28 -1.53 -8.65 7.51
C GLN A 28 -1.99 -8.22 6.12
N VAL A 29 -1.98 -9.17 5.17
CA VAL A 29 -2.42 -8.96 3.80
C VAL A 29 -3.55 -9.93 3.49
N GLN A 30 -4.78 -9.42 3.42
CA GLN A 30 -5.97 -10.26 3.22
C GLN A 30 -7.09 -9.49 2.50
N PRO A 31 -8.00 -10.20 1.81
CA PRO A 31 -9.17 -9.57 1.22
C PRO A 31 -10.15 -9.14 2.31
N VAL A 32 -10.84 -8.03 2.06
CA VAL A 32 -11.93 -7.48 2.87
C VAL A 32 -13.13 -7.17 1.99
N TRP A 33 -14.31 -7.02 2.60
CA TRP A 33 -15.55 -6.82 1.86
C TRP A 33 -16.32 -5.60 2.32
N ARG A 34 -16.69 -4.73 1.37
CA ARG A 34 -17.50 -3.52 1.62
C ARG A 34 -18.68 -3.46 0.66
N ALA A 35 -19.85 -3.16 1.20
CA ALA A 35 -21.09 -3.00 0.43
C ALA A 35 -21.21 -1.60 -0.21
N ASP A 36 -20.08 -1.01 -0.60
CA ASP A 36 -20.03 0.32 -1.21
C ASP A 36 -20.53 0.28 -2.68
N ARG A 37 -20.84 1.47 -3.22
CA ARG A 37 -21.16 1.63 -4.66
C ARG A 37 -19.88 1.40 -5.48
N PRO A 38 -19.83 0.40 -6.38
CA PRO A 38 -18.62 0.10 -7.15
C PRO A 38 -18.22 1.24 -8.10
N GLN A 39 -16.92 1.54 -8.18
CA GLN A 39 -16.29 2.50 -9.09
C GLN A 39 -14.84 2.05 -9.39
N LYS A 40 -14.15 2.66 -10.37
CA LYS A 40 -12.70 2.39 -10.60
C LYS A 40 -11.93 2.63 -9.30
N GLY A 41 -11.08 1.68 -8.88
CA GLY A 41 -10.37 1.73 -7.59
C GLY A 41 -11.26 1.58 -6.34
N ARG A 42 -12.52 1.18 -6.47
CA ARG A 42 -13.45 0.86 -5.38
C ARG A 42 -14.25 -0.39 -5.70
N TYR A 43 -13.66 -1.52 -5.33
CA TYR A 43 -14.24 -2.85 -5.50
C TYR A 43 -14.99 -3.27 -4.22
N ARG A 44 -15.87 -4.27 -4.33
CA ARG A 44 -16.62 -4.83 -3.18
C ARG A 44 -15.81 -5.85 -2.38
N GLU A 45 -14.90 -6.53 -3.05
CA GLU A 45 -13.83 -7.33 -2.47
C GLU A 45 -12.52 -6.72 -2.97
N PHE A 46 -11.60 -6.46 -2.05
CA PHE A 46 -10.28 -5.91 -2.37
C PHE A 46 -9.29 -6.27 -1.27
N TYR A 47 -7.99 -6.23 -1.59
CA TYR A 47 -6.95 -6.49 -0.59
C TYR A 47 -6.61 -5.24 0.22
N GLN A 48 -6.51 -5.46 1.54
CA GLN A 48 -5.80 -4.56 2.43
C GLN A 48 -4.46 -5.17 2.79
N CYS A 49 -3.46 -4.31 2.90
CA CYS A 49 -2.13 -4.63 3.44
C CYS A 49 -1.89 -3.69 4.62
N ASP A 50 -2.10 -4.21 5.82
CA ASP A 50 -2.07 -3.42 7.06
C ASP A 50 -0.78 -3.71 7.83
N ALA A 51 -0.22 -2.68 8.46
CA ALA A 51 0.84 -2.78 9.45
C ALA A 51 0.40 -2.04 10.72
N ASP A 52 0.49 -2.70 11.87
CA ASP A 52 0.02 -2.19 13.15
C ASP A 52 1.04 -2.44 14.26
N VAL A 53 1.06 -1.53 15.24
CA VAL A 53 1.70 -1.71 16.53
C VAL A 53 0.69 -1.43 17.64
N VAL A 54 0.68 -2.28 18.66
CA VAL A 54 -0.19 -2.13 19.83
C VAL A 54 0.63 -2.25 21.12
N GLY A 55 0.19 -1.57 22.18
CA GLY A 55 0.86 -1.53 23.47
C GLY A 55 2.01 -0.51 23.54
N SER A 56 1.99 0.53 22.72
CA SER A 56 2.98 1.62 22.76
C SER A 56 2.38 2.99 22.40
N SER A 57 2.46 3.93 23.35
CA SER A 57 2.07 5.33 23.16
C SER A 57 3.16 6.18 22.50
N SER A 58 4.31 5.58 22.16
CA SER A 58 5.42 6.31 21.56
C SER A 58 5.06 6.81 20.17
N LEU A 59 5.37 8.09 19.90
CA LEU A 59 5.22 8.73 18.59
C LEU A 59 6.31 8.32 17.58
N LEU A 60 7.31 7.55 18.02
CA LEU A 60 8.25 6.90 17.11
C LEU A 60 7.52 5.94 16.16
N ASN A 61 6.40 5.35 16.59
CA ASN A 61 5.62 4.44 15.77
C ASN A 61 5.04 5.16 14.53
N GLU A 62 4.52 6.39 14.70
CA GLU A 62 4.07 7.25 13.60
C GLU A 62 5.20 7.58 12.63
N ALA A 63 6.38 7.95 13.15
CA ALA A 63 7.55 8.23 12.31
C ALA A 63 7.99 6.99 11.53
N GLU A 64 7.98 5.81 12.16
CA GLU A 64 8.29 4.52 11.50
C GLU A 64 7.28 4.21 10.39
N PHE A 65 6.00 4.52 10.58
CA PHE A 65 4.98 4.32 9.55
C PHE A 65 5.08 5.29 8.38
N VAL A 66 5.46 6.55 8.61
CA VAL A 66 5.77 7.48 7.52
C VAL A 66 6.95 6.95 6.71
N LEU A 67 7.98 6.42 7.37
CA LEU A 67 9.12 5.77 6.71
C LEU A 67 8.70 4.54 5.90
N ILE A 68 7.87 3.65 6.47
CA ILE A 68 7.35 2.46 5.78
C ILE A 68 6.57 2.85 4.52
N TYR A 69 5.72 3.89 4.58
CA TYR A 69 5.04 4.39 3.38
C TYR A 69 6.02 4.87 2.32
N HIS A 70 7.00 5.68 2.71
CA HIS A 70 8.00 6.20 1.80
C HIS A 70 8.79 5.08 1.13
N GLU A 71 9.37 4.17 1.91
CA GLU A 71 10.18 3.06 1.41
C GLU A 71 9.38 2.11 0.51
N ALA A 72 8.17 1.72 0.93
CA ALA A 72 7.34 0.80 0.15
C ALA A 72 6.95 1.40 -1.21
N LEU A 73 6.48 2.65 -1.25
CA LEU A 73 6.06 3.28 -2.50
C LEU A 73 7.24 3.62 -3.42
N SER A 74 8.37 4.05 -2.86
CA SER A 74 9.60 4.25 -3.63
C SER A 74 10.16 2.95 -4.20
N ASN A 75 10.09 1.83 -3.46
CA ASN A 75 10.47 0.51 -3.96
C ASN A 75 9.54 0.00 -5.06
N LEU A 76 8.27 0.42 -5.04
CA LEU A 76 7.32 0.23 -6.14
C LEU A 76 7.53 1.21 -7.31
N ARG A 77 8.57 2.04 -7.25
CA ARG A 77 9.00 2.99 -8.28
C ARG A 77 8.06 4.18 -8.49
N LEU A 78 7.15 4.45 -7.56
CA LEU A 78 6.44 5.72 -7.54
C LEU A 78 7.42 6.84 -7.20
N LYS A 79 7.30 7.96 -7.92
CA LYS A 79 8.23 9.10 -7.81
C LYS A 79 7.59 10.31 -7.16
N ASP A 80 6.26 10.45 -7.28
CA ASP A 80 5.54 11.62 -6.77
C ASP A 80 4.26 11.20 -6.04
N PHE A 81 4.35 11.24 -4.72
CA PHE A 81 3.25 10.96 -3.80
C PHE A 81 3.35 11.85 -2.57
N ASP A 82 2.19 12.22 -2.03
CA ASP A 82 2.05 12.99 -0.80
C ASP A 82 1.70 12.05 0.36
N ILE A 83 2.42 12.20 1.48
CA ILE A 83 2.00 11.63 2.77
C ILE A 83 1.41 12.77 3.58
N LYS A 84 0.09 12.78 3.72
CA LYS A 84 -0.64 13.76 4.53
C LYS A 84 -0.75 13.25 5.95
N ILE A 85 -0.45 14.10 6.92
CA ILE A 85 -0.59 13.83 8.35
C ILE A 85 -1.48 14.91 8.99
N ASN A 86 -2.30 14.50 9.95
CA ASN A 86 -3.02 15.39 10.85
C ASN A 86 -3.18 14.71 12.22
N ASN A 87 -3.82 15.35 13.19
CA ASN A 87 -4.08 14.77 14.51
C ASN A 87 -5.52 15.06 14.95
N ARG A 88 -6.23 14.05 15.44
CA ARG A 88 -7.63 14.19 15.90
C ARG A 88 -7.78 15.17 17.06
N LYS A 89 -6.74 15.36 17.88
CA LYS A 89 -6.71 16.33 18.98
C LYS A 89 -6.69 17.78 18.47
N ILE A 90 -6.05 18.04 17.32
CA ILE A 90 -6.12 19.35 16.64
C ILE A 90 -7.56 19.63 16.21
N LEU A 91 -8.20 18.65 15.56
CA LEU A 91 -9.61 18.76 15.13
C LEU A 91 -10.57 18.94 16.31
N SER A 92 -10.28 18.29 17.43
CA SER A 92 -11.04 18.45 18.68
C SER A 92 -10.86 19.85 19.27
N GLY A 93 -9.62 20.37 19.30
CA GLY A 93 -9.35 21.72 19.80
C GLY A 93 -9.99 22.81 18.96
N ILE A 94 -10.06 22.63 17.64
CA ILE A 94 -10.81 23.53 16.75
C ILE A 94 -12.29 23.57 17.15
N ALA A 95 -12.90 22.41 17.40
CA ALA A 95 -14.30 22.31 17.85
C ALA A 95 -14.53 22.93 19.24
N GLU A 96 -13.55 22.86 20.14
CA GLU A 96 -13.62 23.52 21.46
C GLU A 96 -13.62 25.05 21.35
N ILE A 97 -12.84 25.64 20.45
CA ILE A 97 -12.68 27.10 20.32
C ILE A 97 -13.89 27.78 19.68
N ILE A 98 -14.59 27.07 18.81
CA ILE A 98 -15.91 27.49 18.33
C ILE A 98 -17.02 27.24 19.37
N GLY A 99 -16.71 26.54 20.47
CA GLY A 99 -17.66 26.24 21.54
C GLY A 99 -18.69 25.16 21.19
N LYS A 100 -18.36 24.28 20.23
CA LYS A 100 -19.25 23.22 19.71
C LYS A 100 -18.53 21.85 19.63
N PRO A 101 -17.95 21.35 20.73
CA PRO A 101 -17.24 20.07 20.73
C PRO A 101 -18.13 18.89 20.28
N GLU A 102 -19.44 18.96 20.52
CA GLU A 102 -20.43 17.96 20.11
C GLU A 102 -20.62 17.88 18.59
N LEU A 103 -20.33 18.95 17.84
CA LEU A 103 -20.46 19.00 16.38
C LEU A 103 -19.15 18.66 15.65
N ILE A 104 -18.16 18.07 16.33
CA ILE A 104 -16.87 17.73 15.73
C ILE A 104 -17.02 16.85 14.48
N ILE A 105 -17.94 15.87 14.51
CA ILE A 105 -18.18 14.97 13.37
C ILE A 105 -18.72 15.77 12.18
N ASP A 106 -19.77 16.56 12.41
CA ASP A 106 -20.37 17.42 11.40
C ASP A 106 -19.37 18.41 10.78
N MET A 107 -18.55 19.04 11.62
CA MET A 107 -17.45 19.92 11.20
C MET A 107 -16.49 19.19 10.27
N THR A 108 -16.03 18.01 10.70
CA THR A 108 -14.99 17.26 9.98
C THR A 108 -15.49 16.67 8.66
N VAL A 109 -16.77 16.28 8.58
CA VAL A 109 -17.43 15.84 7.35
C VAL A 109 -17.57 16.98 6.34
N ALA A 110 -17.87 18.20 6.80
CA ALA A 110 -17.94 19.37 5.94
C ALA A 110 -16.53 19.73 5.41
N ILE A 111 -15.53 19.78 6.30
CA ILE A 111 -14.14 20.13 5.95
C ILE A 111 -13.51 19.12 4.97
N ASP A 112 -13.78 17.80 5.08
CA ASP A 112 -13.28 16.78 4.13
C ASP A 112 -13.69 17.05 2.67
N LYS A 113 -14.75 17.83 2.46
CA LYS A 113 -15.25 18.17 1.12
C LYS A 113 -14.61 19.43 0.54
N LEU A 114 -13.70 20.10 1.24
CA LEU A 114 -13.11 21.37 0.82
C LEU A 114 -12.54 21.28 -0.59
N ASP A 115 -11.77 20.23 -0.90
CA ASP A 115 -11.19 19.99 -2.23
C ASP A 115 -12.24 19.87 -3.35
N LYS A 116 -13.46 19.44 -3.00
CA LYS A 116 -14.52 19.13 -3.96
C LYS A 116 -15.53 20.26 -4.16
N ILE A 117 -15.94 20.92 -3.08
CA ILE A 117 -17.03 21.92 -3.10
C ILE A 117 -16.55 23.35 -2.80
N GLY A 118 -15.25 23.52 -2.49
CA GLY A 118 -14.65 24.81 -2.16
C GLY A 118 -15.14 25.38 -0.83
N PHE A 119 -14.52 26.48 -0.41
CA PHE A 119 -14.81 27.14 0.86
C PHE A 119 -16.28 27.60 0.97
N GLU A 120 -16.85 28.17 -0.10
CA GLU A 120 -18.25 28.60 -0.12
C GLU A 120 -19.22 27.41 0.09
N GLY A 121 -18.94 26.27 -0.55
CA GLY A 121 -19.74 25.06 -0.38
C GLY A 121 -19.66 24.50 1.05
N VAL A 122 -18.45 24.49 1.63
CA VAL A 122 -18.23 24.07 3.03
C VAL A 122 -18.95 25.01 3.99
N THR A 123 -18.85 26.31 3.79
CA THR A 123 -19.56 27.35 4.58
C THR A 123 -21.06 27.12 4.59
N LYS A 124 -21.66 26.87 3.42
CA LYS A 124 -23.09 26.56 3.31
C LYS A 124 -23.47 25.30 4.09
N GLU A 125 -22.68 24.23 3.94
CA GLU A 125 -22.93 22.97 4.63
C GLU A 125 -22.79 23.10 6.16
N LEU A 126 -21.82 23.88 6.64
CA LEU A 126 -21.67 24.20 8.06
C LEU A 126 -22.89 24.96 8.59
N LEU A 127 -23.38 25.98 7.88
CA LEU A 127 -24.59 26.72 8.29
C LEU A 127 -25.81 25.78 8.40
N GLU A 128 -25.99 24.88 7.43
CA GLU A 128 -27.08 23.90 7.42
C GLU A 128 -26.99 22.89 8.59
N ARG A 129 -25.77 22.63 9.09
CA ARG A 129 -25.48 21.74 10.22
C ARG A 129 -25.51 22.45 11.59
N GLY A 130 -25.96 23.71 11.64
CA GLY A 130 -26.13 24.45 12.89
C GLY A 130 -24.90 25.24 13.35
N PHE A 131 -23.91 25.46 12.47
CA PHE A 131 -22.84 26.43 12.72
C PHE A 131 -23.34 27.85 12.42
N SER A 132 -22.86 28.84 13.16
CA SER A 132 -23.18 30.26 12.97
C SER A 132 -22.13 30.93 12.10
N SER A 133 -22.44 32.09 11.51
CA SER A 133 -21.44 32.87 10.77
C SER A 133 -20.21 33.22 11.61
N ALA A 134 -20.40 33.49 12.91
CA ALA A 134 -19.30 33.74 13.83
C ALA A 134 -18.41 32.51 14.07
N ASP A 135 -18.96 31.29 13.99
CA ASP A 135 -18.17 30.06 14.05
C ASP A 135 -17.32 29.91 12.79
N ILE A 136 -17.90 30.24 11.62
CA ILE A 136 -17.23 30.15 10.32
C ILE A 136 -16.09 31.16 10.23
N GLU A 137 -16.27 32.39 10.74
CA GLU A 137 -15.20 33.40 10.84
C GLU A 137 -14.02 32.90 11.70
N LYS A 138 -14.28 32.11 12.75
CA LYS A 138 -13.22 31.48 13.55
C LYS A 138 -12.56 30.29 12.84
N LEU A 139 -13.31 29.57 12.00
CA LEU A 139 -12.82 28.41 11.25
C LEU A 139 -12.05 28.81 9.99
N GLU A 140 -12.37 29.94 9.36
CA GLU A 140 -11.77 30.36 8.08
C GLU A 140 -10.24 30.39 8.11
N PRO A 141 -9.56 30.99 9.11
CA PRO A 141 -8.10 30.97 9.18
C PRO A 141 -7.52 29.56 9.27
N VAL A 142 -8.27 28.65 9.89
CA VAL A 142 -7.90 27.23 10.04
C VAL A 142 -8.08 26.48 8.73
N ILE A 143 -9.23 26.63 8.08
CA ILE A 143 -9.57 25.95 6.82
C ILE A 143 -8.67 26.44 5.67
N MET A 144 -8.32 27.72 5.67
CA MET A 144 -7.55 28.37 4.61
C MET A 144 -6.03 28.38 4.90
N LEU A 145 -5.57 27.58 5.88
CA LEU A 145 -4.16 27.47 6.23
C LEU A 145 -3.31 27.07 5.03
N LYS A 146 -2.29 27.87 4.73
CA LYS A 146 -1.33 27.67 3.64
C LYS A 146 0.11 27.86 4.14
N GLY A 147 1.07 27.39 3.35
CA GLY A 147 2.49 27.49 3.65
C GLY A 147 3.13 26.15 4.04
N SER A 148 4.36 26.23 4.51
CA SER A 148 5.15 25.11 5.03
C SER A 148 4.53 24.51 6.29
N ASN A 149 4.92 23.28 6.64
CA ASN A 149 4.46 22.64 7.88
C ASN A 149 4.79 23.50 9.12
N ILE A 150 5.93 24.19 9.12
CA ILE A 150 6.35 25.08 10.22
C ILE A 150 5.41 26.27 10.34
N GLU A 151 5.12 26.96 9.24
CA GLU A 151 4.18 28.10 9.22
C GLU A 151 2.77 27.67 9.61
N LYS A 152 2.35 26.47 9.17
CA LYS A 152 1.06 25.90 9.52
C LYS A 152 0.95 25.63 11.02
N LEU A 153 1.95 24.98 11.61
CA LEU A 153 1.99 24.69 13.05
C LEU A 153 2.04 25.97 13.88
N ALA A 154 2.83 26.96 13.48
CA ALA A 154 2.90 28.25 14.16
C ALA A 154 1.54 28.96 14.18
N SER A 155 0.84 28.97 13.05
CA SER A 155 -0.52 29.54 12.94
C SER A 155 -1.51 28.78 13.81
N LEU A 156 -1.46 27.44 13.81
CA LEU A 156 -2.32 26.61 14.66
C LEU A 156 -2.07 26.84 16.16
N LYS A 157 -0.83 27.07 16.59
CA LYS A 157 -0.53 27.40 18.00
C LYS A 157 -1.20 28.69 18.46
N ILE A 158 -1.27 29.69 17.58
CA ILE A 158 -1.94 30.96 17.88
C ILE A 158 -3.44 30.74 17.98
N VAL A 159 -4.04 30.07 17.00
CA VAL A 159 -5.49 29.83 16.98
C VAL A 159 -5.90 28.94 18.15
N LEU A 160 -5.13 27.87 18.43
CA LEU A 160 -5.44 26.87 19.43
C LEU A 160 -4.90 27.18 20.84
N ALA A 161 -4.43 28.40 21.09
CA ALA A 161 -3.75 28.77 22.34
C ALA A 161 -4.58 28.53 23.61
N SER A 162 -5.91 28.56 23.51
CA SER A 162 -6.84 28.31 24.63
C SER A 162 -7.34 26.86 24.73
N SER A 163 -6.98 25.97 23.79
CA SER A 163 -7.39 24.57 23.79
C SER A 163 -6.21 23.66 24.18
N ALA A 164 -6.26 23.12 25.40
CA ALA A 164 -5.23 22.20 25.88
C ALA A 164 -5.11 20.93 25.01
N ILE A 165 -6.24 20.39 24.53
CA ILE A 165 -6.22 19.23 23.63
C ILE A 165 -5.65 19.60 22.25
N GLY A 166 -5.99 20.78 21.73
CA GLY A 166 -5.46 21.27 20.46
C GLY A 166 -3.94 21.43 20.51
N LEU A 167 -3.42 22.06 21.57
CA LEU A 167 -1.98 22.22 21.80
C LEU A 167 -1.27 20.87 21.93
N LYS A 168 -1.86 19.89 22.63
CA LYS A 168 -1.31 18.54 22.69
C LYS A 168 -1.24 17.88 21.31
N GLY A 169 -2.27 18.06 20.48
CA GLY A 169 -2.25 17.55 19.11
C GLY A 169 -1.14 18.16 18.24
N ILE A 170 -0.88 19.46 18.42
CA ILE A 170 0.24 20.16 17.76
C ILE A 170 1.58 19.61 18.24
N GLU A 171 1.77 19.46 19.56
CA GLU A 171 2.99 18.90 20.15
C GLU A 171 3.28 17.49 19.61
N GLU A 172 2.25 16.65 19.48
CA GLU A 172 2.41 15.30 18.92
C GLU A 172 2.86 15.33 17.45
N ILE A 173 2.32 16.25 16.64
CA ILE A 173 2.76 16.41 15.23
C ILE A 173 4.19 16.94 15.15
N GLU A 174 4.55 17.91 15.99
CA GLU A 174 5.90 18.47 16.05
C GLU A 174 6.93 17.39 16.40
N MET A 175 6.62 16.55 17.39
CA MET A 175 7.46 15.41 17.78
C MET A 175 7.63 14.40 16.64
N VAL A 176 6.57 14.12 15.87
CA VAL A 176 6.67 13.24 14.69
C VAL A 176 7.57 13.86 13.61
N PHE A 177 7.44 15.16 13.34
CA PHE A 177 8.33 15.84 12.39
C PHE A 177 9.77 15.91 12.88
N GLU A 178 10.00 16.09 14.18
CA GLU A 178 11.32 16.03 14.80
C GLU A 178 11.97 14.66 14.56
N TYR A 179 11.29 13.55 14.87
CA TYR A 179 11.80 12.21 14.60
C TYR A 179 12.11 11.98 13.12
N ILE A 180 11.24 12.44 12.22
CA ILE A 180 11.43 12.29 10.78
C ILE A 180 12.64 13.11 10.29
N SER A 181 12.92 14.26 10.90
CA SER A 181 14.09 15.09 10.55
C SER A 181 15.43 14.41 10.86
N HIS A 182 15.43 13.39 11.73
CA HIS A 182 16.61 12.58 12.06
C HIS A 182 16.80 11.36 11.15
N LEU A 183 15.86 11.05 10.26
CA LEU A 183 15.99 9.95 9.32
C LEU A 183 16.99 10.30 8.22
N THR A 184 17.77 9.30 7.78
CA THR A 184 18.70 9.45 6.65
C THR A 184 17.98 9.48 5.29
N SER A 185 16.76 8.94 5.24
CA SER A 185 15.92 8.92 4.05
C SER A 185 15.27 10.29 3.85
N HIS A 186 15.40 10.87 2.66
CA HIS A 186 14.70 12.09 2.32
C HIS A 186 13.23 11.78 2.02
N ILE A 187 12.36 11.94 3.02
CA ILE A 187 10.92 11.79 2.85
C ILE A 187 10.39 13.03 2.11
N SER A 188 10.28 12.92 0.79
CA SER A 188 9.64 13.92 -0.04
C SER A 188 8.14 13.98 0.28
N ASN A 189 7.60 15.20 0.39
CA ASN A 189 6.17 15.48 0.40
C ASN A 189 5.38 14.96 1.62
N LEU A 190 5.98 15.01 2.81
CA LEU A 190 5.22 14.91 4.06
C LEU A 190 4.54 16.25 4.39
N GLN A 191 3.21 16.27 4.43
CA GLN A 191 2.44 17.51 4.58
C GLN A 191 1.48 17.44 5.77
N LEU A 192 1.51 18.46 6.63
CA LEU A 192 0.43 18.72 7.56
C LEU A 192 -0.80 19.21 6.79
N ASP A 193 -1.90 18.48 6.90
CA ASP A 193 -3.16 18.81 6.23
C ASP A 193 -4.31 18.79 7.23
N ILE A 194 -4.76 19.96 7.66
CA ILE A 194 -5.88 20.10 8.60
C ILE A 194 -7.22 19.65 8.00
N THR A 195 -7.32 19.58 6.67
CA THR A 195 -8.51 19.10 5.97
C THR A 195 -8.60 17.58 5.97
N LEU A 196 -7.49 16.90 6.28
CA LEU A 196 -7.47 15.46 6.55
C LEU A 196 -8.25 15.21 7.84
N ALA A 197 -9.54 14.98 7.67
CA ALA A 197 -10.48 14.62 8.71
C ALA A 197 -11.01 13.19 8.53
N ARG A 198 -10.50 12.49 7.51
CA ARG A 198 -10.84 11.11 7.19
C ARG A 198 -10.34 10.18 8.27
N GLY A 199 -11.23 9.30 8.68
CA GLY A 199 -10.89 8.26 9.61
C GLY A 199 -12.11 7.49 10.02
N LEU A 200 -11.89 6.24 10.40
CA LEU A 200 -12.89 5.54 11.18
C LEU A 200 -13.02 6.29 12.51
N ASN A 201 -14.24 6.32 13.06
CA ASN A 201 -14.57 7.11 14.27
C ASN A 201 -13.77 6.71 15.52
N TYR A 202 -12.84 5.75 15.40
CA TYR A 202 -12.00 5.23 16.47
C TYR A 202 -10.61 5.89 16.56
N TYR A 203 -10.20 6.77 15.63
CA TYR A 203 -8.90 7.43 15.75
C TYR A 203 -8.89 8.51 16.82
N THR A 204 -7.83 8.56 17.62
CA THR A 204 -7.69 9.43 18.80
C THR A 204 -6.45 10.34 18.75
N GLY A 205 -5.50 10.05 17.84
CA GLY A 205 -4.25 10.80 17.70
C GLY A 205 -3.93 11.12 16.24
N CYS A 206 -2.68 10.91 15.84
CA CYS A 206 -2.24 11.10 14.46
C CYS A 206 -3.06 10.28 13.46
N ILE A 207 -3.33 10.86 12.30
CA ILE A 207 -4.04 10.25 11.17
C ILE A 207 -3.27 10.51 9.88
N PHE A 208 -3.32 9.56 8.96
CA PHE A 208 -2.56 9.56 7.72
C PHE A 208 -3.46 9.36 6.51
N GLU A 209 -3.12 10.04 5.41
CA GLU A 209 -3.64 9.74 4.08
C GLU A 209 -2.51 9.85 3.06
N VAL A 210 -2.39 8.86 2.18
CA VAL A 210 -1.37 8.84 1.13
C VAL A 210 -2.05 8.91 -0.23
N LYS A 211 -1.57 9.78 -1.10
CA LYS A 211 -2.06 9.97 -2.48
C LYS A 211 -0.87 10.04 -3.44
N THR A 212 -1.04 9.51 -4.65
CA THR A 212 -0.07 9.74 -5.74
C THR A 212 -0.50 10.94 -6.57
N ASN A 213 0.48 11.71 -7.05
CA ASN A 213 0.28 12.82 -7.98
C ASN A 213 0.49 12.40 -9.44
N GLU A 214 0.97 11.16 -9.66
CA GLU A 214 1.30 10.63 -10.99
C GLU A 214 0.05 10.14 -11.74
N VAL A 215 -1.00 9.75 -11.02
CA VAL A 215 -2.25 9.21 -11.57
C VAL A 215 -3.45 9.81 -10.83
N ALA A 216 -4.52 10.12 -11.56
CA ALA A 216 -5.79 10.57 -10.99
C ALA A 216 -6.51 9.41 -10.25
N MET A 217 -6.03 9.10 -9.04
CA MET A 217 -6.52 8.03 -8.18
C MET A 217 -6.93 8.61 -6.81
N GLY A 218 -7.86 7.94 -6.13
CA GLY A 218 -8.11 8.21 -4.72
C GLY A 218 -6.88 7.90 -3.85
N SER A 219 -7.02 8.08 -2.54
CA SER A 219 -5.96 7.69 -1.59
C SER A 219 -5.52 6.24 -1.79
N ILE A 220 -4.20 6.02 -1.83
CA ILE A 220 -3.56 4.71 -1.98
C ILE A 220 -3.10 4.14 -0.62
N GLY A 221 -3.23 4.92 0.44
CA GLY A 221 -3.00 4.49 1.81
C GLY A 221 -3.65 5.44 2.82
N GLY A 222 -3.82 4.95 4.04
CA GLY A 222 -4.18 5.77 5.19
C GLY A 222 -4.04 4.99 6.49
N GLY A 223 -4.24 5.66 7.61
CA GLY A 223 -4.02 5.05 8.91
C GLY A 223 -4.18 6.04 10.05
N GLY A 224 -3.84 5.62 11.25
CA GLY A 224 -3.82 6.50 12.42
C GLY A 224 -3.75 5.77 13.74
N ARG A 225 -3.61 6.57 14.81
CA ARG A 225 -3.59 6.13 16.20
C ARG A 225 -5.00 5.94 16.75
N TYR A 226 -5.21 4.83 17.45
CA TYR A 226 -6.44 4.43 18.11
C TYR A 226 -6.14 3.98 19.55
N ASP A 227 -6.51 4.79 20.54
CA ASP A 227 -6.14 4.53 21.93
C ASP A 227 -7.09 3.57 22.67
N ASP A 228 -8.30 3.34 22.14
CA ASP A 228 -9.37 2.60 22.86
C ASP A 228 -10.08 1.54 21.99
N LEU A 229 -9.46 1.09 20.90
CA LEU A 229 -10.10 0.10 20.02
C LEU A 229 -10.32 -1.26 20.72
N THR A 230 -9.39 -1.66 21.60
CA THR A 230 -9.54 -2.87 22.41
C THR A 230 -10.54 -2.72 23.55
N GLY A 231 -10.88 -1.48 23.94
CA GLY A 231 -11.90 -1.20 24.96
C GLY A 231 -13.26 -1.75 24.56
N MET A 232 -13.59 -1.72 23.26
CA MET A 232 -14.80 -2.34 22.68
C MET A 232 -14.86 -3.86 22.90
N PHE A 233 -13.71 -4.49 23.14
CA PHE A 233 -13.58 -5.94 23.40
C PHE A 233 -13.30 -6.25 24.88
N GLY A 234 -13.36 -5.25 25.77
CA GLY A 234 -13.20 -5.43 27.22
C GLY A 234 -11.78 -5.27 27.76
N LEU A 235 -10.80 -4.92 26.92
CA LEU A 235 -9.42 -4.61 27.35
C LEU A 235 -9.16 -3.11 27.19
N LYS A 236 -9.14 -2.39 28.31
CA LYS A 236 -8.91 -0.94 28.34
C LYS A 236 -7.42 -0.59 28.32
N ASP A 237 -7.15 0.68 28.07
CA ASP A 237 -5.83 1.31 28.21
C ASP A 237 -4.73 0.73 27.30
N LEU A 238 -5.13 0.10 26.19
CA LEU A 238 -4.21 -0.44 25.20
C LEU A 238 -4.27 0.37 23.90
N THR A 239 -3.29 1.26 23.75
CA THR A 239 -3.12 2.09 22.56
C THR A 239 -2.53 1.29 21.39
N GLY A 240 -2.99 1.60 20.18
CA GLY A 240 -2.37 1.14 18.95
C GLY A 240 -2.30 2.23 17.90
N VAL A 241 -1.45 2.02 16.91
CA VAL A 241 -1.38 2.83 15.70
C VAL A 241 -1.10 1.90 14.54
N GLY A 242 -1.72 2.19 13.41
CA GLY A 242 -1.57 1.36 12.22
C GLY A 242 -1.79 2.13 10.93
N ILE A 243 -1.28 1.54 9.85
CA ILE A 243 -1.41 2.02 8.48
C ILE A 243 -1.91 0.90 7.58
N SER A 244 -2.55 1.28 6.49
CA SER A 244 -3.10 0.39 5.48
C SER A 244 -2.69 0.87 4.09
N PHE A 245 -2.22 -0.05 3.26
CA PHE A 245 -2.02 0.17 1.83
C PHE A 245 -3.26 -0.33 1.08
N GLY A 246 -3.81 0.52 0.23
CA GLY A 246 -4.88 0.16 -0.70
C GLY A 246 -4.30 -0.62 -1.87
N ALA A 247 -4.01 -1.91 -1.66
CA ALA A 247 -3.25 -2.75 -2.58
C ALA A 247 -3.80 -2.72 -4.02
N ASP A 248 -5.12 -2.83 -4.17
CA ASP A 248 -5.77 -2.79 -5.50
C ASP A 248 -5.63 -1.44 -6.19
N ARG A 249 -5.69 -0.31 -5.44
CA ARG A 249 -5.46 1.02 -6.04
C ARG A 249 -4.01 1.21 -6.43
N ILE A 250 -3.08 0.72 -5.61
CA ILE A 250 -1.66 0.73 -5.93
C ILE A 250 -1.42 -0.11 -7.19
N TYR A 251 -2.05 -1.28 -7.30
CA TYR A 251 -2.00 -2.11 -8.50
C TYR A 251 -2.46 -1.33 -9.74
N ASP A 252 -3.64 -0.70 -9.68
CA ASP A 252 -4.19 0.10 -10.79
C ASP A 252 -3.22 1.25 -11.18
N VAL A 253 -2.57 1.89 -10.20
CA VAL A 253 -1.55 2.93 -10.44
C VAL A 253 -0.31 2.35 -11.12
N LEU A 254 0.20 1.21 -10.65
CA LEU A 254 1.36 0.55 -11.25
C LEU A 254 1.08 0.07 -12.69
N GLU A 255 -0.13 -0.39 -12.95
CA GLU A 255 -0.58 -0.77 -14.29
C GLU A 255 -0.65 0.45 -15.22
N GLU A 256 -1.28 1.55 -14.78
CA GLU A 256 -1.40 2.78 -15.57
C GLU A 256 -0.03 3.41 -15.88
N LEU A 257 0.93 3.30 -14.95
CA LEU A 257 2.30 3.79 -15.12
C LEU A 257 3.24 2.76 -15.78
N ASN A 258 2.77 1.55 -16.12
CA ASN A 258 3.58 0.45 -16.66
C ASN A 258 4.82 0.12 -15.80
N LEU A 259 4.67 0.13 -14.47
CA LEU A 259 5.77 -0.07 -13.52
C LEU A 259 6.01 -1.54 -13.15
N PHE A 260 5.12 -2.46 -13.53
CA PHE A 260 5.35 -3.89 -13.33
C PHE A 260 6.57 -4.36 -14.11
N PRO A 261 7.48 -5.13 -13.48
CA PRO A 261 8.62 -5.67 -14.21
C PRO A 261 8.15 -6.68 -15.24
N ALA A 262 8.85 -6.80 -16.38
CA ALA A 262 8.55 -7.82 -17.39
C ALA A 262 8.59 -9.25 -16.82
N SER A 263 9.31 -9.46 -15.71
CA SER A 263 9.34 -10.72 -14.96
C SER A 263 8.05 -11.04 -14.21
N ALA A 264 7.21 -10.05 -13.88
CA ALA A 264 5.90 -10.29 -13.26
C ALA A 264 4.94 -11.02 -14.22
N ALA A 265 5.19 -10.94 -15.53
CA ALA A 265 4.48 -11.69 -16.56
C ALA A 265 5.16 -13.03 -16.90
N GLN A 266 6.26 -13.40 -16.23
CA GLN A 266 6.98 -14.63 -16.55
C GLN A 266 6.22 -15.86 -16.04
N GLY A 267 5.58 -16.55 -16.99
CA GLY A 267 5.29 -17.97 -16.85
C GLY A 267 6.53 -18.80 -17.14
N THR A 268 6.46 -19.63 -18.16
CA THR A 268 7.56 -20.54 -18.52
C THR A 268 8.73 -19.81 -19.19
N LYS A 269 9.94 -19.98 -18.64
CA LYS A 269 11.20 -19.44 -19.16
C LYS A 269 11.72 -20.27 -20.35
N VAL A 270 11.53 -21.59 -20.32
CA VAL A 270 12.03 -22.47 -21.38
C VAL A 270 11.08 -23.63 -21.68
N LEU A 271 10.83 -23.87 -22.95
CA LEU A 271 10.07 -25.02 -23.45
C LEU A 271 11.04 -26.09 -23.95
N ILE A 272 10.85 -27.33 -23.54
CA ILE A 272 11.55 -28.49 -24.12
C ILE A 272 10.69 -29.06 -25.25
N SER A 273 11.29 -29.24 -26.43
CA SER A 273 10.61 -29.82 -27.58
C SER A 273 10.38 -31.32 -27.43
N ASN A 274 9.28 -31.83 -27.98
CA ASN A 274 8.95 -33.25 -28.04
C ASN A 274 8.70 -33.70 -29.48
N PHE A 275 9.62 -34.49 -30.06
CA PHE A 275 9.46 -35.00 -31.42
C PHE A 275 8.88 -36.42 -31.47
N ASP A 276 9.19 -37.26 -30.49
CA ASP A 276 8.77 -38.66 -30.43
C ASP A 276 8.93 -39.23 -28.99
N SER A 277 8.53 -40.49 -28.82
CA SER A 277 8.61 -41.20 -27.53
C SER A 277 10.02 -41.39 -26.96
N VAL A 278 11.06 -41.30 -27.79
CA VAL A 278 12.46 -41.40 -27.35
C VAL A 278 12.90 -40.06 -26.78
N ALA A 279 12.63 -38.97 -27.51
CA ALA A 279 12.85 -37.60 -27.06
C ALA A 279 12.08 -37.31 -25.76
N GLU A 280 10.85 -37.81 -25.60
CA GLU A 280 10.08 -37.70 -24.36
C GLU A 280 10.83 -38.26 -23.15
N LYS A 281 11.32 -39.50 -23.26
CA LYS A 281 12.04 -40.18 -22.18
C LYS A 281 13.37 -39.48 -21.86
N TYR A 282 14.04 -38.95 -22.87
CA TYR A 282 15.28 -38.17 -22.70
C TYR A 282 15.02 -36.78 -22.09
N ALA A 283 13.89 -36.15 -22.41
CA ALA A 283 13.53 -34.81 -21.94
C ALA A 283 13.13 -34.79 -20.46
N LEU A 284 12.49 -35.84 -19.94
CA LEU A 284 11.96 -35.87 -18.57
C LEU A 284 13.04 -35.63 -17.49
N PRO A 285 14.22 -36.26 -17.51
CA PRO A 285 15.30 -35.94 -16.59
C PRO A 285 15.81 -34.50 -16.72
N LEU A 286 15.83 -33.94 -17.94
CA LEU A 286 16.26 -32.55 -18.18
C LEU A 286 15.26 -31.55 -17.60
N LEU A 287 13.97 -31.81 -17.79
CA LEU A 287 12.87 -31.06 -17.18
C LEU A 287 13.03 -31.00 -15.66
N GLN A 288 13.32 -32.14 -15.04
CA GLN A 288 13.54 -32.21 -13.59
C GLN A 288 14.80 -31.42 -13.17
N LYS A 289 15.92 -31.55 -13.89
CA LYS A 289 17.15 -30.81 -13.59
C LYS A 289 16.93 -29.29 -13.66
N LEU A 290 16.27 -28.79 -14.71
CA LEU A 290 15.98 -27.36 -14.86
C LEU A 290 15.07 -26.86 -13.74
N ARG A 291 14.02 -27.61 -13.38
CA ARG A 291 13.12 -27.25 -12.28
C ARG A 291 13.81 -27.29 -10.91
N ASN A 292 14.70 -28.25 -10.68
CA ASN A 292 15.50 -28.31 -9.45
C ASN A 292 16.46 -27.11 -9.33
N ALA A 293 16.88 -26.54 -10.46
CA ALA A 293 17.64 -25.29 -10.52
C ALA A 293 16.77 -24.03 -10.55
N ASN A 294 15.46 -24.16 -10.24
CA ASN A 294 14.49 -23.08 -10.20
C ASN A 294 14.25 -22.36 -11.56
N VAL A 295 14.51 -23.05 -12.68
CA VAL A 295 14.20 -22.57 -14.02
C VAL A 295 12.79 -23.03 -14.41
N ALA A 296 11.86 -22.07 -14.57
CA ALA A 296 10.47 -22.34 -14.97
C ALA A 296 10.43 -23.01 -16.36
N THR A 297 10.16 -24.31 -16.39
CA THR A 297 10.30 -25.14 -17.59
C THR A 297 9.05 -25.98 -17.85
N GLU A 298 8.62 -26.02 -19.11
CA GLU A 298 7.58 -26.93 -19.61
C GLU A 298 8.17 -27.90 -20.65
N LEU A 299 7.60 -29.10 -20.73
CA LEU A 299 7.83 -30.04 -21.83
C LEU A 299 6.59 -30.05 -22.70
N TYR A 300 6.76 -29.94 -24.02
CA TYR A 300 5.62 -30.03 -24.94
C TYR A 300 4.96 -31.42 -24.85
N PRO A 301 3.64 -31.53 -24.63
CA PRO A 301 3.02 -32.75 -24.11
C PRO A 301 2.79 -33.86 -25.14
N SER A 302 3.04 -33.61 -26.42
CA SER A 302 2.79 -34.59 -27.49
C SER A 302 3.81 -34.48 -28.61
N ALA A 303 4.25 -35.60 -29.17
CA ALA A 303 5.03 -35.64 -30.39
C ALA A 303 4.39 -34.79 -31.50
N ALA A 304 5.04 -33.71 -31.91
CA ALA A 304 4.52 -32.76 -32.89
C ALA A 304 5.62 -32.14 -33.76
N LYS A 305 5.24 -31.66 -34.95
CA LYS A 305 6.18 -30.93 -35.82
C LYS A 305 6.70 -29.66 -35.13
N LEU A 306 7.98 -29.35 -35.36
CA LEU A 306 8.67 -28.20 -34.77
C LEU A 306 7.88 -26.89 -34.88
N LYS A 307 7.31 -26.60 -36.07
CA LYS A 307 6.51 -25.39 -36.31
C LYS A 307 5.39 -25.20 -35.30
N LYS A 308 4.66 -26.27 -34.94
CA LYS A 308 3.55 -26.21 -33.97
C LYS A 308 4.05 -25.88 -32.57
N GLN A 309 5.20 -26.44 -32.18
CA GLN A 309 5.81 -26.19 -30.88
C GLN A 309 6.42 -24.78 -30.79
N MET A 310 7.00 -24.27 -31.89
CA MET A 310 7.48 -22.89 -31.96
C MET A 310 6.31 -21.89 -31.85
N SER A 311 5.21 -22.13 -32.58
CA SER A 311 4.01 -21.29 -32.47
C SER A 311 3.40 -21.32 -31.06
N TYR A 312 3.49 -22.45 -30.34
CA TYR A 312 3.07 -22.54 -28.95
C TYR A 312 3.97 -21.70 -28.02
N ALA A 313 5.30 -21.81 -28.18
CA ALA A 313 6.25 -21.01 -27.42
C ALA A 313 6.04 -19.51 -27.65
N ASP A 314 5.85 -19.11 -28.92
CA ASP A 314 5.61 -17.72 -29.32
C ASP A 314 4.29 -17.19 -28.73
N ALA A 315 3.18 -17.93 -28.85
CA ALA A 315 1.89 -17.54 -28.30
C ALA A 315 1.88 -17.39 -26.77
N LYS A 316 2.74 -18.13 -26.05
CA LYS A 316 2.93 -18.02 -24.60
C LYS A 316 4.05 -17.07 -24.19
N ASN A 317 4.70 -16.39 -25.13
CA ASN A 317 5.88 -15.55 -24.90
C ASN A 317 7.00 -16.27 -24.15
N ILE A 318 7.21 -17.56 -24.41
CA ILE A 318 8.30 -18.35 -23.81
C ILE A 318 9.61 -17.93 -24.49
N PRO A 319 10.60 -17.38 -23.76
CA PRO A 319 11.78 -16.78 -24.37
C PRO A 319 12.76 -17.79 -24.98
N TYR A 320 12.77 -19.03 -24.46
CA TYR A 320 13.71 -20.06 -24.91
C TYR A 320 13.03 -21.38 -25.27
N VAL A 321 13.60 -22.08 -26.25
CA VAL A 321 13.25 -23.47 -26.56
C VAL A 321 14.49 -24.34 -26.59
N ILE A 322 14.44 -25.48 -25.90
CA ILE A 322 15.42 -26.56 -26.01
C ILE A 322 14.94 -27.56 -27.05
N LEU A 323 15.73 -27.76 -28.10
CA LEU A 323 15.48 -28.78 -29.12
C LEU A 323 16.17 -30.09 -28.74
N ILE A 324 15.45 -31.21 -28.86
CA ILE A 324 15.94 -32.56 -28.54
C ILE A 324 15.69 -33.49 -29.73
N GLY A 325 16.52 -33.38 -30.77
CA GLY A 325 16.54 -34.33 -31.88
C GLY A 325 17.47 -35.51 -31.63
N GLU A 326 17.62 -36.38 -32.64
CA GLU A 326 18.56 -37.52 -32.58
C GLU A 326 20.00 -37.09 -32.33
N ASP A 327 20.44 -35.98 -32.95
CA ASP A 327 21.81 -35.50 -32.86
C ASP A 327 22.11 -34.94 -31.46
N GLU A 328 21.16 -34.24 -30.86
CA GLU A 328 21.30 -33.72 -29.49
C GLU A 328 21.41 -34.86 -28.46
N MET A 329 20.61 -35.92 -28.65
CA MET A 329 20.64 -37.11 -27.79
C MET A 329 21.94 -37.89 -27.94
N LYS A 330 22.46 -38.05 -29.17
CA LYS A 330 23.73 -38.77 -29.41
C LYS A 330 24.94 -38.04 -28.84
N ASN A 331 24.94 -36.71 -28.90
CA ASN A 331 26.11 -35.89 -28.54
C ASN A 331 26.06 -35.31 -27.12
N ASN A 332 24.98 -35.55 -26.36
CA ASN A 332 24.73 -34.94 -25.04
C ASN A 332 24.86 -33.40 -25.05
N LYS A 333 24.56 -32.77 -26.19
CA LYS A 333 24.53 -31.31 -26.36
C LYS A 333 23.15 -30.91 -26.84
N LEU A 334 22.54 -29.99 -26.13
CA LEU A 334 21.18 -29.52 -26.39
C LEU A 334 21.24 -28.23 -27.20
N THR A 335 20.37 -28.09 -28.19
CA THR A 335 20.25 -26.85 -28.94
C THR A 335 19.28 -25.91 -28.20
N LEU A 336 19.81 -24.85 -27.60
CA LEU A 336 19.04 -23.77 -26.98
C LEU A 336 18.78 -22.67 -28.02
N LYS A 337 17.51 -22.44 -28.35
CA LYS A 337 17.06 -21.38 -29.25
C LYS A 337 16.45 -20.23 -28.46
N HIS A 338 16.90 -19.00 -28.73
CA HIS A 338 16.24 -17.79 -28.26
C HIS A 338 15.13 -17.39 -29.24
N MET A 339 13.90 -17.25 -28.77
CA MET A 339 12.72 -17.07 -29.63
C MET A 339 12.69 -15.72 -30.33
N GLN A 340 13.10 -14.64 -29.65
CA GLN A 340 13.04 -13.29 -30.20
C GLN A 340 14.17 -13.00 -31.22
N SER A 341 15.42 -13.39 -30.92
CA SER A 341 16.56 -13.16 -31.82
C SER A 341 16.73 -14.26 -32.87
N GLY A 342 16.11 -15.42 -32.66
CA GLY A 342 16.27 -16.61 -33.49
C GLY A 342 17.60 -17.35 -33.31
N SER A 343 18.55 -16.81 -32.53
CA SER A 343 19.88 -17.39 -32.32
C SER A 343 19.83 -18.76 -31.65
N GLN A 344 20.78 -19.63 -32.00
CA GLN A 344 20.87 -20.99 -31.50
C GLN A 344 22.28 -21.28 -30.99
N GLN A 345 22.37 -22.01 -29.88
CA GLN A 345 23.63 -22.43 -29.28
C GLN A 345 23.52 -23.89 -28.86
N GLN A 346 24.58 -24.67 -29.09
CA GLN A 346 24.67 -26.03 -28.56
C GLN A 346 25.40 -26.02 -27.22
N LEU A 347 24.70 -26.42 -26.17
CA LEU A 347 25.16 -26.31 -24.79
C LEU A 347 24.90 -27.61 -24.03
N SER A 348 25.69 -27.88 -22.98
CA SER A 348 25.31 -28.90 -22.00
C SER A 348 24.12 -28.41 -21.17
N ILE A 349 23.40 -29.33 -20.52
CA ILE A 349 22.30 -28.96 -19.63
C ILE A 349 22.76 -28.04 -18.49
N ASP A 350 23.98 -28.24 -17.96
CA ASP A 350 24.52 -27.42 -16.88
C ASP A 350 24.81 -25.99 -17.36
N ALA A 351 25.32 -25.83 -18.58
CA ALA A 351 25.54 -24.51 -19.18
C ALA A 351 24.21 -23.78 -19.45
N ILE A 352 23.18 -24.51 -19.87
CA ILE A 352 21.82 -23.95 -20.04
C ILE A 352 21.27 -23.48 -18.69
N ILE A 353 21.43 -24.27 -17.63
CA ILE A 353 20.98 -23.88 -16.28
C ILE A 353 21.66 -22.58 -15.85
N VAL A 354 22.98 -22.47 -16.01
CA VAL A 354 23.73 -21.25 -15.67
C VAL A 354 23.25 -20.04 -16.48
N GLN A 355 22.92 -20.23 -17.76
CA GLN A 355 22.46 -19.14 -18.62
C GLN A 355 21.01 -18.71 -18.32
N LEU A 356 20.17 -19.62 -17.82
CA LEU A 356 18.74 -19.36 -17.60
C LEU A 356 18.37 -19.08 -16.14
N SER A 357 19.28 -19.30 -15.20
CA SER A 357 19.13 -18.88 -13.80
C SER A 357 19.19 -17.36 -13.74
#